data_AF-A0A3L7VP17-F1
#
_entry.id   AF-A0A3L7VP17-F1
#
_cell.length_a   1.000
_cell.length_b   1.000
_cell.length_c   1.000
_cell.angle_alpha   90.00
_cell.angle_beta   90.00
_cell.angle_gamma   90.00
#
_symmetry.space_group_name_H-M   'P 1'
#
loop_
_entity.id
_entity.type
_entity.pdbx_description
1 polymer ?
#
loop_
_entity_poly.entity_id
_entity_poly.type
_entity_poly.pdbx_seq_one_letter_code
_entity_poly.pdbx_strand_id
1 'polypeptide(L)'
;SAAPVDHIVSTLVEASLYAKHGAIFTDMGSTRERIETTLLKEFSAGVSHAGSHPMAGSEKTGPESNKDILFVGKWVFLTPGTASIPALDTLENFWKQLGANVARMGAKEHDSIVAYTSHLPHLAAFALAQTLPQKWEDFVAGGFRDTTRIASGLSEIWTPIFDTNRPGVLEALDQYLVILQQWRNALGEAGTQAIEVLVRKANESRQRLN
;
A
#
# COMPACT_ATOMS: atom_id res chain seq x y z
N SER A 1 2.87 -16.60 0.80
CA SER A 1 2.01 -16.44 -0.37
C SER A 1 2.31 -15.14 -1.08
N ALA A 2 2.40 -15.15 -2.41
CA ALA A 2 2.44 -13.94 -3.24
C ALA A 2 1.13 -13.78 -4.04
N ALA A 3 0.06 -14.46 -3.61
CA ALA A 3 -1.27 -14.33 -4.21
C ALA A 3 -1.86 -12.93 -3.96
N PRO A 4 -2.85 -12.51 -4.76
CA PRO A 4 -3.66 -11.33 -4.47
C PRO A 4 -4.27 -11.37 -3.05
N VAL A 5 -4.48 -10.20 -2.45
CA VAL A 5 -4.83 -10.06 -1.02
C VAL A 5 -6.10 -10.82 -0.60
N ASP A 6 -7.05 -10.97 -1.51
CA ASP A 6 -8.30 -11.72 -1.33
C ASP A 6 -8.13 -13.25 -1.40
N HIS A 7 -7.00 -13.73 -1.94
CA HIS A 7 -6.67 -15.16 -2.03
C HIS A 7 -5.60 -15.62 -1.02
N ILE A 8 -4.96 -14.68 -0.30
CA ILE A 8 -3.87 -15.02 0.64
C ILE A 8 -4.36 -15.96 1.74
N VAL A 9 -5.49 -15.66 2.37
CA VAL A 9 -6.00 -16.44 3.52
C VAL A 9 -6.27 -17.88 3.11
N SER A 10 -7.06 -18.10 2.06
CA SER A 10 -7.40 -19.46 1.61
C SER A 10 -6.16 -20.26 1.22
N THR A 11 -5.21 -19.63 0.52
CA THR A 11 -3.92 -20.25 0.16
C THR A 11 -3.13 -20.69 1.39
N LEU A 12 -3.05 -19.82 2.41
CA LEU A 12 -2.28 -20.11 3.61
C LEU A 12 -2.95 -21.18 4.49
N VAL A 13 -4.29 -21.14 4.61
CA VAL A 13 -5.06 -22.15 5.35
C VAL A 13 -4.89 -23.51 4.70
N GLU A 14 -5.08 -23.63 3.38
CA GLU A 14 -4.90 -24.90 2.66
C GLU A 14 -3.48 -25.45 2.81
N ALA A 15 -2.46 -24.61 2.60
CA ALA A 15 -1.06 -25.02 2.75
C ALA A 15 -0.70 -25.43 4.19
N SER A 16 -1.34 -24.83 5.20
CA SER A 16 -1.09 -25.13 6.62
C SER A 16 -1.47 -26.56 7.01
N LEU A 17 -2.44 -27.18 6.31
CA LEU A 17 -2.91 -28.54 6.60
C LEU A 17 -1.84 -29.62 6.36
N TYR A 18 -0.85 -29.32 5.52
CA TYR A 18 0.22 -30.25 5.12
C TYR A 18 1.59 -29.85 5.66
N ALA A 19 1.65 -28.77 6.45
CA ALA A 19 2.90 -28.22 6.93
C ALA A 19 3.45 -28.97 8.15
N LYS A 20 4.77 -28.94 8.30
CA LYS A 20 5.44 -29.46 9.50
C LYS A 20 5.14 -28.56 10.69
N HIS A 21 5.07 -29.17 11.88
CA HIS A 21 5.01 -28.42 13.12
C HIS A 21 6.21 -27.46 13.25
N GLY A 22 5.94 -26.22 13.66
CA GLY A 22 6.91 -25.13 13.74
C GLY A 22 7.12 -24.35 12.44
N ALA A 23 6.39 -24.66 11.36
CA ALA A 23 6.50 -23.90 10.12
C ALA A 23 6.08 -22.44 10.31
N ILE A 24 6.84 -21.54 9.68
CA ILE A 24 6.57 -20.10 9.62
C ILE A 24 6.02 -19.78 8.24
N PHE A 25 4.83 -19.23 8.20
CA PHE A 25 4.19 -18.74 6.99
C PHE A 25 4.33 -17.22 6.92
N THR A 26 4.51 -16.72 5.70
CA THR A 26 4.47 -15.30 5.41
C THR A 26 3.78 -15.05 4.08
N ASP A 27 3.39 -13.82 3.83
CA ASP A 27 2.76 -13.37 2.60
C ASP A 27 3.18 -11.95 2.22
N MET A 28 2.96 -11.58 0.95
CA MET A 28 3.29 -10.28 0.38
C MET A 28 2.08 -9.36 0.16
N GLY A 29 0.99 -9.56 0.91
CA GLY A 29 -0.23 -8.79 0.79
C GLY A 29 -0.04 -7.30 1.08
N SER A 30 -0.77 -6.46 0.34
CA SER A 30 -0.70 -5.00 0.47
C SER A 30 -1.51 -4.46 1.65
N THR A 31 -2.33 -5.30 2.30
CA THR A 31 -3.12 -5.01 3.49
C THR A 31 -2.91 -6.10 4.54
N ARG A 32 -3.16 -5.83 5.82
CA ARG A 32 -2.75 -6.75 6.92
C ARG A 32 -3.85 -7.10 7.89
N GLU A 33 -4.64 -6.13 8.33
CA GLU A 33 -5.57 -6.32 9.45
C GLU A 33 -6.56 -7.46 9.17
N ARG A 34 -7.17 -7.47 7.99
CA ARG A 34 -8.10 -8.53 7.60
C ARG A 34 -7.43 -9.90 7.49
N ILE A 35 -6.23 -9.98 6.90
CA ILE A 35 -5.52 -11.25 6.73
C ILE A 35 -5.18 -11.83 8.10
N GLU A 36 -4.58 -11.05 8.98
CA GLU A 36 -4.14 -11.52 10.29
C GLU A 36 -5.33 -11.87 11.20
N THR A 37 -6.38 -11.07 11.21
CA THR A 37 -7.58 -11.36 12.02
C THR A 37 -8.33 -12.60 11.56
N THR A 38 -8.32 -12.92 10.27
CA THR A 38 -8.90 -14.17 9.76
C THR A 38 -7.99 -15.36 10.06
N LEU A 39 -6.69 -15.25 9.81
CA LEU A 39 -5.74 -16.33 10.12
C LEU A 39 -5.70 -16.66 11.61
N LEU A 40 -5.85 -15.68 12.50
CA LEU A 40 -5.98 -15.92 13.94
C LEU A 40 -7.07 -16.94 14.31
N LYS A 41 -8.11 -17.09 13.46
CA LYS A 41 -9.25 -17.99 13.68
C LYS A 41 -9.15 -19.29 12.90
N GLU A 42 -8.56 -19.24 11.71
CA GLU A 42 -8.61 -20.34 10.73
C GLU A 42 -7.31 -21.13 10.59
N PHE A 43 -6.21 -20.64 11.19
CA PHE A 43 -4.89 -21.23 10.97
C PHE A 43 -4.70 -22.53 11.75
N SER A 44 -4.08 -23.53 11.10
CA SER A 44 -3.85 -24.85 11.69
C SER A 44 -2.98 -24.77 12.95
N ALA A 45 -3.23 -25.67 13.90
CA ALA A 45 -2.42 -25.76 15.11
C ALA A 45 -0.97 -26.14 14.79
N GLY A 46 -0.02 -25.58 15.54
CA GLY A 46 1.40 -25.93 15.41
C GLY A 46 2.15 -25.20 14.29
N VAL A 47 1.52 -24.26 13.60
CA VAL A 47 2.19 -23.35 12.65
C VAL A 47 1.98 -21.89 13.04
N SER A 48 2.78 -20.98 12.48
CA SER A 48 2.69 -19.54 12.77
C SER A 48 2.71 -18.70 11.49
N HIS A 49 2.14 -17.51 11.54
CA HIS A 49 2.09 -16.56 10.43
C HIS A 49 2.61 -15.20 10.86
N ALA A 50 3.41 -14.57 9.99
CA ALA A 50 3.78 -13.16 10.05
C ALA A 50 3.71 -12.54 8.66
N GLY A 51 3.16 -11.34 8.56
CA GLY A 51 2.97 -10.66 7.28
C GLY A 51 4.20 -9.87 6.83
N SER A 52 4.56 -9.91 5.54
CA SER A 52 5.70 -9.15 4.99
C SER A 52 5.29 -8.30 3.79
N HIS A 53 5.23 -6.97 3.87
CA HIS A 53 4.84 -6.12 2.74
C HIS A 53 6.07 -5.42 2.15
N PRO A 54 6.72 -5.99 1.11
CA PRO A 54 7.78 -5.29 0.41
C PRO A 54 7.21 -4.10 -0.37
N MET A 55 7.64 -2.89 -0.01
CA MET A 55 7.36 -1.64 -0.73
C MET A 55 8.27 -1.52 -1.96
N ALA A 56 8.21 -2.53 -2.82
CA ALA A 56 9.07 -2.72 -3.99
C ALA A 56 8.29 -2.71 -5.32
N GLY A 57 7.03 -2.28 -5.28
CA GLY A 57 6.17 -2.24 -6.47
C GLY A 57 6.75 -1.38 -7.59
N SER A 58 6.80 -1.94 -8.79
CA SER A 58 6.94 -1.19 -10.04
C SER A 58 5.64 -1.34 -10.81
N GLU A 59 5.14 -0.26 -11.41
CA GLU A 59 3.90 -0.26 -12.20
C GLU A 59 4.02 -1.11 -13.49
N LYS A 60 5.19 -1.67 -13.76
CA LYS A 60 5.43 -2.67 -14.79
C LYS A 60 5.19 -4.05 -14.18
N THR A 61 4.00 -4.59 -14.41
CA THR A 61 3.71 -6.02 -14.23
C THR A 61 4.44 -6.80 -15.32
N GLY A 62 5.43 -7.62 -14.94
CA GLY A 62 6.13 -8.47 -15.91
C GLY A 62 7.36 -9.18 -15.31
N PRO A 63 7.62 -10.45 -15.65
CA PRO A 63 8.74 -11.24 -15.12
C PRO A 63 10.13 -10.81 -15.62
N GLU A 64 10.23 -9.72 -16.39
CA GLU A 64 11.48 -9.22 -17.01
C GLU A 64 12.11 -8.01 -16.30
N SER A 65 11.49 -7.49 -15.23
CA SER A 65 12.13 -6.45 -14.42
C SER A 65 13.21 -7.07 -13.52
N ASN A 66 14.40 -6.47 -13.52
CA ASN A 66 15.64 -6.90 -12.88
C ASN A 66 15.42 -7.56 -11.49
N LYS A 67 15.25 -8.89 -11.46
CA LYS A 67 14.79 -9.64 -10.27
C LYS A 67 15.80 -9.64 -9.14
N ASP A 68 17.09 -9.55 -9.47
CA ASP A 68 18.19 -9.77 -8.53
C ASP A 68 18.37 -8.63 -7.51
N ILE A 69 17.76 -7.47 -7.76
CA ILE A 69 17.87 -6.28 -6.89
C ILE A 69 16.53 -5.71 -6.44
N LEU A 70 15.43 -6.46 -6.63
CA LEU A 70 14.06 -5.94 -6.45
C LEU A 70 13.82 -5.34 -5.06
N PHE A 71 14.42 -5.92 -4.02
CA PHE A 71 14.23 -5.51 -2.62
C PHE A 71 15.35 -4.65 -2.06
N VAL A 72 16.45 -4.46 -2.78
CA VAL A 72 17.63 -3.75 -2.28
C VAL A 72 17.30 -2.28 -1.98
N GLY A 73 17.53 -1.87 -0.74
CA GLY A 73 17.22 -0.54 -0.22
C GLY A 73 15.72 -0.22 -0.11
N LYS A 74 14.84 -1.19 -0.40
CA LYS A 74 13.38 -1.03 -0.25
C LYS A 74 12.95 -1.35 1.17
N TRP A 75 11.89 -0.71 1.61
CA TRP A 75 11.27 -1.03 2.90
C TRP A 75 10.42 -2.30 2.78
N VAL A 76 10.49 -3.16 3.78
CA VAL A 76 9.57 -4.26 4.02
C VAL A 76 8.91 -4.01 5.37
N PHE A 77 7.60 -3.90 5.38
CA PHE A 77 6.84 -3.85 6.63
C PHE A 77 6.58 -5.27 7.11
N LEU A 78 7.01 -5.59 8.32
CA LEU A 78 6.85 -6.90 8.94
C LEU A 78 5.84 -6.79 10.07
N THR A 79 4.75 -7.55 9.97
CA THR A 79 3.67 -7.58 10.96
C THR A 79 3.62 -8.92 11.68
N PRO A 80 3.39 -8.93 13.00
CA PRO A 80 3.64 -10.12 13.82
C PRO A 80 2.67 -11.28 13.60
N GLY A 81 1.39 -11.03 13.26
CA GLY A 81 0.39 -12.09 13.14
C GLY A 81 0.34 -12.99 14.39
N THR A 82 0.50 -14.30 14.17
CA THR A 82 0.62 -15.33 15.22
C THR A 82 2.06 -15.75 15.52
N ALA A 83 3.04 -15.13 14.86
CA ALA A 83 4.44 -15.50 14.99
C ALA A 83 5.02 -15.11 16.34
N SER A 84 5.91 -15.98 16.84
CA SER A 84 6.75 -15.68 17.99
C SER A 84 7.87 -14.71 17.60
N ILE A 85 8.50 -14.08 18.59
CA ILE A 85 9.66 -13.19 18.37
C ILE A 85 10.77 -13.88 17.57
N PRO A 86 11.19 -15.14 17.88
CA PRO A 86 12.19 -15.84 17.06
C PRO A 86 11.78 -16.06 15.60
N ALA A 87 10.49 -16.30 15.34
CA ALA A 87 10.00 -16.43 13.97
C ALA A 87 10.05 -15.09 13.21
N LEU A 88 9.74 -13.98 13.88
CA LEU A 88 9.91 -12.63 13.32
C LEU A 88 11.38 -12.28 13.07
N ASP A 89 12.28 -12.63 13.99
CA ASP A 89 13.72 -12.43 13.81
C ASP A 89 14.23 -13.20 12.59
N THR A 90 13.73 -14.41 12.37
CA THR A 90 14.04 -15.23 11.20
C THR A 90 13.61 -14.55 9.90
N LEU A 91 12.37 -14.05 9.83
CA LEU A 91 11.85 -13.35 8.65
C LEU A 91 12.53 -12.01 8.41
N GLU A 92 12.81 -11.24 9.46
CA GLU A 92 13.55 -9.98 9.35
C GLU A 92 14.95 -10.22 8.78
N ASN A 93 15.67 -11.23 9.28
CA ASN A 93 16.99 -11.57 8.77
C ASN A 93 16.93 -12.03 7.32
N PHE A 94 15.91 -12.80 6.93
CA PHE A 94 15.67 -13.17 5.54
C PHE A 94 15.54 -11.92 4.64
N TRP A 95 14.71 -10.95 5.00
CA TRP A 95 14.53 -9.73 4.21
C TRP A 95 15.79 -8.86 4.16
N LYS A 96 16.52 -8.74 5.29
CA LYS A 96 17.79 -8.00 5.32
C LYS A 96 18.86 -8.64 4.44
N GLN A 97 18.91 -9.97 4.35
CA GLN A 97 19.83 -10.67 3.44
C GLN A 97 19.51 -10.41 1.96
N LEU A 98 18.27 -10.08 1.63
CA LEU A 98 17.85 -9.61 0.31
C LEU A 98 18.13 -8.10 0.10
N GLY A 99 18.80 -7.45 1.05
CA GLY A 99 19.16 -6.03 0.99
C GLY A 99 18.03 -5.07 1.36
N ALA A 100 16.91 -5.56 1.91
CA ALA A 100 15.79 -4.71 2.31
C ALA A 100 16.02 -4.05 3.68
N ASN A 101 15.42 -2.88 3.86
CA ASN A 101 15.19 -2.28 5.17
C ASN A 101 13.91 -2.89 5.77
N VAL A 102 13.92 -3.28 7.04
CA VAL A 102 12.75 -3.91 7.68
C VAL A 102 12.23 -3.03 8.80
N ALA A 103 10.92 -2.78 8.81
CA ALA A 103 10.22 -2.12 9.90
C ALA A 103 9.17 -3.06 10.48
N ARG A 104 9.27 -3.37 11.78
CA ARG A 104 8.24 -4.11 12.51
C ARG A 104 7.14 -3.15 12.97
N MET A 105 5.89 -3.51 12.74
CA MET A 105 4.72 -2.71 13.14
C MET A 105 3.50 -3.58 13.36
N GLY A 106 2.45 -3.02 13.98
CA GLY A 106 1.15 -3.71 14.08
C GLY A 106 0.39 -3.71 12.75
N ALA A 107 -0.49 -4.69 12.51
CA ALA A 107 -1.30 -4.76 11.28
C ALA A 107 -2.16 -3.51 11.04
N LYS A 108 -2.76 -2.96 12.10
CA LYS A 108 -3.55 -1.73 12.02
C LYS A 108 -2.68 -0.51 11.68
N GLU A 109 -1.52 -0.39 12.31
CA GLU A 109 -0.56 0.68 12.03
C GLU A 109 -0.07 0.61 10.58
N HIS A 110 0.27 -0.59 10.11
CA HIS A 110 0.59 -0.85 8.71
C HIS A 110 -0.52 -0.33 7.78
N ASP A 111 -1.75 -0.77 7.99
CA ASP A 111 -2.88 -0.42 7.12
C ASP A 111 -3.17 1.08 7.13
N SER A 112 -3.02 1.75 8.28
CA SER A 112 -3.04 3.22 8.35
C SER A 112 -1.92 3.86 7.53
N ILE A 113 -0.67 3.40 7.67
CA ILE A 113 0.47 3.95 6.91
C ILE A 113 0.25 3.81 5.40
N VAL A 114 -0.12 2.62 4.91
CA VAL A 114 -0.30 2.39 3.47
C VAL A 114 -1.55 3.09 2.93
N ALA A 115 -2.56 3.35 3.77
CA ALA A 115 -3.71 4.15 3.35
C ALA A 115 -3.28 5.55 2.88
N TYR A 116 -2.43 6.25 3.65
CA TYR A 116 -1.96 7.59 3.30
C TYR A 116 -0.84 7.57 2.25
N THR A 117 0.07 6.59 2.31
CA THR A 117 1.29 6.59 1.49
C THR A 117 1.16 5.85 0.16
N SER A 118 0.10 5.06 -0.04
CA SER A 118 -0.11 4.25 -1.24
C SER A 118 -1.55 4.27 -1.76
N HIS A 119 -2.53 3.93 -0.92
CA HIS A 119 -3.92 3.72 -1.37
C HIS A 119 -4.59 5.03 -1.77
N LEU A 120 -4.51 6.07 -0.93
CA LEU A 120 -5.05 7.38 -1.24
C LEU A 120 -4.41 8.00 -2.50
N PRO A 121 -3.08 7.95 -2.71
CA PRO A 121 -2.48 8.35 -3.98
C PRO A 121 -3.09 7.66 -5.21
N HIS A 122 -3.29 6.34 -5.17
CA HIS A 122 -3.91 5.62 -6.29
C HIS A 122 -5.37 6.03 -6.49
N LEU A 123 -6.15 6.15 -5.40
CA LEU A 123 -7.53 6.63 -5.46
C LEU A 123 -7.60 8.02 -6.09
N ALA A 124 -6.74 8.96 -5.66
CA ALA A 124 -6.67 10.30 -6.19
C ALA A 124 -6.30 10.31 -7.69
N ALA A 125 -5.37 9.44 -8.11
CA ALA A 125 -5.01 9.30 -9.52
C ALA A 125 -6.17 8.73 -10.36
N PHE A 126 -6.88 7.71 -9.88
CA PHE A 126 -8.08 7.18 -10.55
C PHE A 126 -9.16 8.26 -10.68
N ALA A 127 -9.45 8.97 -9.59
CA ALA A 127 -10.43 10.05 -9.57
C ALA A 127 -10.04 11.18 -10.52
N LEU A 128 -8.78 11.61 -10.51
CA LEU A 128 -8.26 12.64 -11.41
C LEU A 128 -8.37 12.21 -12.88
N ALA A 129 -8.00 10.97 -13.21
CA ALA A 129 -8.13 10.43 -14.56
C ALA A 129 -9.59 10.49 -15.06
N GLN A 130 -10.56 10.21 -14.19
CA GLN A 130 -11.99 10.26 -14.49
C GLN A 130 -12.52 11.69 -14.69
N THR A 131 -11.81 12.73 -14.25
CA THR A 131 -12.28 14.12 -14.41
C THR A 131 -12.06 14.69 -15.81
N LEU A 132 -11.17 14.10 -16.61
CA LEU A 132 -10.84 14.62 -17.95
C LEU A 132 -11.98 14.35 -18.92
N PRO A 133 -12.58 15.38 -19.55
CA PRO A 133 -13.55 15.16 -20.61
C PRO A 133 -12.91 14.50 -21.82
N GLN A 134 -13.55 13.45 -22.36
CA GLN A 134 -13.03 12.65 -23.47
C GLN A 134 -12.58 13.48 -24.68
N LYS A 135 -13.32 14.55 -25.01
CA LYS A 135 -12.99 15.46 -26.12
C LYS A 135 -11.67 16.23 -25.94
N TRP A 136 -11.02 16.16 -24.77
CA TRP A 136 -9.77 16.86 -24.46
C TRP A 136 -8.57 15.92 -24.27
N GLU A 137 -8.72 14.62 -24.51
CA GLU A 137 -7.65 13.62 -24.37
C GLU A 137 -6.40 13.93 -25.22
N ASP A 138 -6.59 14.51 -26.41
CA ASP A 138 -5.46 14.88 -27.28
C ASP A 138 -4.63 16.07 -26.74
N PHE A 139 -5.16 16.84 -25.79
CA PHE A 139 -4.51 18.06 -25.27
C PHE A 139 -3.82 17.86 -23.92
N VAL A 140 -3.80 16.64 -23.36
CA VAL A 140 -3.09 16.40 -22.10
C VAL A 140 -1.59 16.60 -22.28
N ALA A 141 -0.94 17.22 -21.29
CA ALA A 141 0.51 17.40 -21.24
C ALA A 141 1.18 16.38 -20.30
N GLY A 142 2.49 16.55 -20.07
CA GLY A 142 3.28 15.67 -19.20
C GLY A 142 2.78 15.64 -17.74
N GLY A 143 2.38 16.79 -17.18
CA GLY A 143 1.94 16.86 -15.78
C GLY A 143 0.70 16.00 -15.48
N PHE A 144 -0.30 16.00 -16.37
CA PHE A 144 -1.46 15.13 -16.22
C PHE A 144 -1.06 13.66 -16.32
N ARG A 145 -0.28 13.29 -17.34
CA ARG A 145 0.20 11.90 -17.54
C ARG A 145 1.00 11.37 -16.35
N ASP A 146 1.86 12.20 -15.76
CA ASP A 146 2.67 11.78 -14.62
C ASP A 146 1.82 11.64 -13.36
N THR A 147 0.90 12.59 -13.13
CA THR A 147 0.00 12.55 -11.96
C THR A 147 -0.96 11.36 -12.01
N THR A 148 -1.45 11.00 -13.20
CA THR A 148 -2.36 9.86 -13.39
C THR A 148 -1.65 8.57 -13.78
N ARG A 149 -0.31 8.53 -13.80
CA ARG A 149 0.48 7.36 -14.23
C ARG A 149 0.09 6.08 -13.46
N ILE A 150 -0.06 6.20 -12.14
CA ILE A 150 -0.42 5.10 -11.24
C ILE A 150 -1.90 4.65 -11.37
N ALA A 151 -2.74 5.42 -12.09
CA ALA A 151 -4.11 5.04 -12.39
C ALA A 151 -4.21 3.93 -13.46
N SER A 152 -3.08 3.46 -14.01
CA SER A 152 -3.03 2.27 -14.87
C SER A 152 -3.06 0.95 -14.08
N GLY A 153 -3.19 1.00 -12.76
CA GLY A 153 -3.31 -0.18 -11.91
C GLY A 153 -4.53 -1.03 -12.27
N LEU A 154 -4.34 -2.35 -12.28
CA LEU A 154 -5.40 -3.32 -12.61
C LEU A 154 -6.51 -3.31 -11.55
N SER A 155 -7.77 -3.35 -12.00
CA SER A 155 -8.94 -3.33 -11.10
C SER A 155 -8.99 -4.56 -10.21
N GLU A 156 -8.51 -5.71 -10.70
CA GLU A 156 -8.40 -6.98 -9.98
C GLU A 156 -7.44 -6.89 -8.79
N ILE A 157 -6.46 -5.97 -8.83
CA ILE A 157 -5.52 -5.73 -7.73
C ILE A 157 -6.06 -4.67 -6.78
N TRP A 158 -6.52 -3.54 -7.31
CA TRP A 158 -6.88 -2.38 -6.48
C TRP A 158 -8.24 -2.53 -5.79
N THR A 159 -9.18 -3.26 -6.38
CA THR A 159 -10.51 -3.46 -5.77
C THR A 159 -10.40 -4.21 -4.43
N PRO A 160 -9.70 -5.36 -4.35
CA PRO A 160 -9.45 -6.01 -3.06
C PRO A 160 -8.65 -5.16 -2.06
N ILE A 161 -7.69 -4.36 -2.51
CA ILE A 161 -6.92 -3.46 -1.62
C ILE A 161 -7.84 -2.42 -0.96
N PHE A 162 -8.69 -1.77 -1.75
CA PHE A 162 -9.66 -0.81 -1.21
C PHE A 162 -10.71 -1.47 -0.32
N ASP A 163 -11.18 -2.69 -0.65
CA ASP A 163 -12.12 -3.41 0.21
C ASP A 163 -11.51 -3.80 1.56
N THR A 164 -10.31 -4.37 1.52
CA THR A 164 -9.66 -4.94 2.72
C THR A 164 -9.11 -3.88 3.67
N ASN A 165 -8.77 -2.68 3.18
CA ASN A 165 -8.41 -1.53 4.01
C ASN A 165 -9.41 -0.36 3.88
N ARG A 166 -10.70 -0.67 3.71
CA ARG A 166 -11.75 0.34 3.57
C ARG A 166 -11.73 1.39 4.68
N PRO A 167 -11.60 1.05 5.99
CA PRO A 167 -11.60 2.05 7.06
C PRO A 167 -10.44 3.04 6.94
N GLY A 168 -9.21 2.55 6.71
CA GLY A 168 -8.03 3.41 6.56
C GLY A 168 -8.11 4.29 5.31
N VAL A 169 -8.62 3.74 4.20
CA VAL A 169 -8.81 4.48 2.95
C VAL A 169 -9.85 5.59 3.11
N LEU A 170 -10.97 5.33 3.80
CA LEU A 170 -11.99 6.35 4.08
C LEU A 170 -11.43 7.47 4.95
N GLU A 171 -10.71 7.14 6.01
CA GLU A 171 -10.08 8.16 6.87
C GLU A 171 -9.11 9.04 6.08
N ALA A 172 -8.24 8.44 5.26
CA ALA A 172 -7.31 9.18 4.42
C ALA A 172 -8.02 10.04 3.37
N LEU A 173 -9.11 9.52 2.76
CA LEU A 173 -9.94 10.26 1.82
C LEU A 173 -10.63 11.47 2.47
N ASP A 174 -11.17 11.31 3.68
CA ASP A 174 -11.80 12.42 4.40
C ASP A 174 -10.81 13.56 4.69
N GLN A 175 -9.59 13.22 5.11
CA GLN A 175 -8.52 14.22 5.26
C GLN A 175 -8.18 14.90 3.93
N TYR A 176 -8.14 14.14 2.84
CA TYR A 176 -7.88 14.71 1.52
C TYR A 176 -9.01 15.66 1.06
N LEU A 177 -10.27 15.30 1.30
CA LEU A 177 -11.43 16.14 1.01
C LEU A 177 -11.39 17.46 1.78
N VAL A 178 -10.95 17.45 3.04
CA VAL A 178 -10.72 18.68 3.81
C VAL A 178 -9.72 19.60 3.11
N ILE A 179 -8.61 19.06 2.61
CA ILE A 179 -7.60 19.84 1.87
C ILE A 179 -8.16 20.36 0.54
N LEU A 180 -8.89 19.53 -0.21
CA LEU A 180 -9.54 19.97 -1.46
C LEU A 180 -10.56 21.09 -1.22
N GLN A 181 -11.30 21.04 -0.11
CA GLN A 181 -12.23 22.10 0.26
C GLN A 181 -11.51 23.41 0.59
N GLN A 182 -10.34 23.36 1.25
CA GLN A 182 -9.51 24.55 1.47
C GLN A 182 -9.07 25.17 0.14
N TRP A 183 -8.62 24.35 -0.83
CA TRP A 183 -8.30 24.83 -2.17
C TRP A 183 -9.49 25.45 -2.89
N ARG A 184 -10.66 24.81 -2.83
CA ARG A 184 -11.90 25.33 -3.42
C ARG A 184 -12.25 26.70 -2.85
N ASN A 185 -12.20 26.86 -1.53
CA ASN A 185 -12.51 28.13 -0.86
C ASN A 185 -11.49 29.22 -1.21
N ALA A 186 -10.19 28.86 -1.26
CA ALA A 186 -9.14 29.80 -1.63
C ALA A 186 -9.30 30.33 -3.06
N LEU A 187 -9.71 29.47 -4.00
CA LEU A 187 -9.97 29.83 -5.40
C LEU A 187 -11.24 30.69 -5.57
N GLY A 188 -12.28 30.44 -4.76
CA GLY A 188 -13.57 31.11 -4.89
C GLY A 188 -13.67 32.46 -4.19
N GLU A 189 -13.16 32.58 -2.97
CA GLU A 189 -13.53 33.67 -2.05
C GLU A 189 -12.35 34.38 -1.41
N ALA A 190 -11.24 33.68 -1.14
CA ALA A 190 -10.15 34.22 -0.30
C ALA A 190 -8.99 34.90 -1.07
N GLY A 191 -9.02 34.86 -2.41
CA GLY A 191 -8.08 35.58 -3.27
C GLY A 191 -6.64 35.02 -3.31
N THR A 192 -5.77 35.69 -4.06
CA THR A 192 -4.42 35.21 -4.44
C THR A 192 -3.52 34.86 -3.25
N GLN A 193 -3.65 35.56 -2.12
CA GLN A 193 -2.82 35.31 -0.94
C GLN A 193 -3.11 33.95 -0.28
N ALA A 194 -4.37 33.53 -0.23
CA ALA A 194 -4.75 32.23 0.31
C ALA A 194 -4.20 31.08 -0.56
N ILE A 195 -4.23 31.26 -1.89
CA ILE A 195 -3.64 30.32 -2.86
C ILE A 195 -2.14 30.19 -2.61
N GLU A 196 -1.41 31.30 -2.47
CA GLU A 196 0.04 31.28 -2.24
C GLU A 196 0.42 30.52 -0.96
N VAL A 197 -0.36 30.70 0.11
CA VAL A 197 -0.16 29.96 1.37
C VAL A 197 -0.30 28.46 1.16
N LEU A 198 -1.33 28.01 0.42
CA LEU A 198 -1.55 26.58 0.15
C LEU A 198 -0.45 26.00 -0.74
N VAL A 199 -0.01 26.74 -1.78
CA VAL A 199 1.11 26.35 -2.64
C VAL A 199 2.39 26.17 -1.81
N ARG A 200 2.73 27.11 -0.92
CA ARG A 200 3.92 26.99 -0.07
C ARG A 200 3.85 25.76 0.84
N LYS A 201 2.71 25.52 1.50
CA LYS A 201 2.52 24.34 2.35
C LYS A 201 2.71 23.03 1.58
N ALA A 202 2.19 22.96 0.35
CA ALA A 202 2.39 21.79 -0.53
C ALA A 202 3.87 21.60 -0.88
N ASN A 203 4.57 22.69 -1.25
CA ASN A 203 6.00 22.66 -1.59
C ASN A 203 6.86 22.21 -0.41
N GLU A 204 6.64 22.76 0.78
CA GLU A 204 7.35 22.35 2.01
C GLU A 204 7.12 20.87 2.32
N SER A 205 5.90 20.38 2.12
CA SER A 205 5.56 18.97 2.34
C SER A 205 6.30 18.05 1.36
N ARG A 206 6.43 18.47 0.10
CA ARG A 206 7.20 17.72 -0.91
C ARG A 206 8.70 17.75 -0.65
N GLN A 207 9.24 18.87 -0.17
CA GLN A 207 10.68 19.02 0.13
C GLN A 207 11.15 18.07 1.23
N ARG A 208 10.29 17.75 2.21
CA ARG A 208 10.61 16.79 3.29
C ARG A 208 10.77 15.33 2.84
N LEU A 209 10.41 15.01 1.59
CA LEU A 209 10.50 13.65 1.05
C LEU A 209 11.83 13.37 0.32
N ASN A 210 12.69 14.39 0.18
CA ASN A 210 14.01 14.29 -0.45
C ASN A 210 15.10 14.52 0.60
#